data_AF-A0A061NYA7-F1
#
_entry.id   AF-A0A061NYA7-F1
#
_cell.length_a   1.000
_cell.length_b   1.000
_cell.length_c   1.000
_cell.angle_alpha   90.00
_cell.angle_beta   90.00
_cell.angle_gamma   90.00
#
_symmetry.space_group_name_H-M   'P 1'
#
loop_
_entity.id
_entity.type
_entity.pdbx_description
1 polymer ?
#
loop_
_entity_poly.entity_id
_entity_poly.type
_entity_poly.pdbx_seq_one_letter_code
_entity_poly.pdbx_strand_id
1 'polypeptide(L)'
;MLSLRYKRFEAYAGLPQHVVKENIITAYENEQIPYRERKAPPHMMYDIEHEQIILASDGVECSLIYVSNDPFTRLFQSILGTSTRTGGITLVSAKYQNRCELQTVMSYIHEDVWRIRQHHRFQFALLLELLNKQKWKRLQRGGSS
;
A
#
# COMPACT_ATOMS: atom_id res chain seq x y z
N MET A 1 19.81 5.50 17.19
CA MET A 1 18.72 6.49 17.37
C MET A 1 17.44 5.92 16.78
N LEU A 2 16.53 5.43 17.64
CA LEU A 2 15.21 4.95 17.22
C LEU A 2 14.36 6.16 16.82
N SER A 3 14.07 6.26 15.53
CA SER A 3 13.32 7.37 14.94
C SER A 3 11.84 7.32 15.35
N LEU A 4 11.53 7.96 16.48
CA LEU A 4 10.17 8.20 16.98
C LEU A 4 9.37 9.24 16.18
N ARG A 5 9.89 9.76 15.05
CA ARG A 5 9.30 10.91 14.34
C ARG A 5 8.44 10.56 13.12
N TYR A 6 8.52 9.35 12.58
CA TYR A 6 7.73 8.98 11.40
C TYR A 6 6.49 8.21 11.81
N LYS A 7 5.33 8.75 11.42
CA LYS A 7 4.08 8.00 11.45
C LYS A 7 4.06 7.04 10.25
N ARG A 8 3.31 5.94 10.38
CA ARG A 8 3.17 4.97 9.30
C ARG A 8 1.71 4.79 8.92
N PHE A 9 1.46 4.73 7.62
CA PHE A 9 0.20 4.38 7.01
C PHE A 9 0.42 3.17 6.10
N GLU A 10 -0.35 2.11 6.28
CA GLU A 10 -0.24 0.88 5.51
C GLU A 10 -1.62 0.50 4.99
N ALA A 11 -1.77 0.32 3.68
CA ALA A 11 -3.04 -0.08 3.07
C ALA A 11 -2.79 -0.97 1.85
N TYR A 12 -3.71 -1.91 1.61
CA TYR A 12 -3.63 -2.82 0.47
C TYR A 12 -4.37 -2.23 -0.73
N ALA A 13 -3.68 -2.03 -1.84
CA ALA A 13 -4.24 -1.65 -3.13
C ALA A 13 -4.49 -2.91 -3.96
N GLY A 14 -5.72 -3.11 -4.43
CA GLY A 14 -6.14 -4.19 -5.33
C GLY A 14 -5.57 -4.07 -6.76
N LEU A 15 -4.43 -3.40 -6.94
CA LEU A 15 -3.78 -3.14 -8.21
C LEU A 15 -2.33 -3.66 -8.20
N PRO A 16 -1.75 -3.96 -9.38
CA PRO A 16 -0.33 -4.26 -9.52
C PRO A 16 0.58 -3.08 -9.12
N GLN A 17 1.81 -3.38 -8.70
CA GLN A 17 2.79 -2.38 -8.22
C GLN A 17 3.00 -1.23 -9.21
N HIS A 18 3.09 -1.52 -10.52
CA HIS A 18 3.34 -0.50 -11.54
C HIS A 18 2.19 0.50 -11.66
N VAL A 19 0.94 0.04 -11.60
CA VAL A 19 -0.23 0.94 -11.67
C VAL A 19 -0.31 1.83 -10.44
N VAL A 20 -0.03 1.27 -9.25
CA VAL A 20 0.01 2.06 -8.01
C VAL A 20 1.15 3.08 -8.06
N LYS A 21 2.30 2.69 -8.63
CA LYS A 21 3.44 3.59 -8.85
C LYS A 21 3.06 4.78 -9.72
N GLU A 22 2.43 4.52 -10.86
CA GLU A 22 1.98 5.56 -11.80
C GLU A 22 1.03 6.54 -11.12
N ASN A 23 0.03 6.05 -10.37
CA ASN A 23 -0.89 6.93 -9.64
C ASN A 23 -0.18 7.86 -8.63
N ILE A 24 0.83 7.34 -7.91
CA ILE A 24 1.59 8.14 -6.94
C ILE A 24 2.51 9.14 -7.65
N ILE A 25 3.14 8.74 -8.76
CA ILE A 25 3.95 9.65 -9.57
C ILE A 25 3.08 10.79 -10.12
N THR A 26 1.90 10.47 -10.65
CA THR A 26 0.93 11.48 -11.11
C THR A 26 0.52 12.43 -9.99
N ALA A 27 0.37 11.93 -8.76
CA ALA A 27 0.11 12.78 -7.60
C ALA A 27 1.25 13.76 -7.34
N TYR A 28 2.49 13.27 -7.31
CA TYR A 28 3.65 14.12 -7.10
C TYR A 28 3.85 15.14 -8.22
N GLU A 29 3.63 14.75 -9.47
CA GLU A 29 3.78 15.64 -10.63
C GLU A 29 2.71 16.74 -10.65
N ASN A 30 1.44 16.41 -10.40
CA ASN A 30 0.36 17.39 -10.37
C ASN A 30 0.52 18.43 -9.25
N GLU A 31 1.07 18.00 -8.12
CA GLU A 31 1.29 18.84 -6.94
C GLU A 31 2.69 19.47 -6.93
N GLN A 32 3.48 19.24 -7.99
CA GLN A 32 4.85 19.73 -8.14
C GLN A 32 5.77 19.36 -6.96
N ILE A 33 5.54 18.19 -6.36
CA ILE A 33 6.32 17.67 -5.24
C ILE A 33 7.56 16.94 -5.80
N PRO A 34 8.79 17.36 -5.47
CA PRO A 34 9.98 16.63 -5.86
C PRO A 34 10.01 15.25 -5.22
N TYR A 35 10.32 14.22 -6.01
CA TYR A 35 10.41 12.85 -5.53
C TYR A 35 11.62 12.13 -6.12
N ARG A 36 12.03 11.05 -5.46
CA ARG A 36 13.07 10.12 -5.92
C ARG A 36 12.50 8.70 -5.94
N GLU A 37 12.70 8.01 -7.05
CA GLU A 37 12.43 6.57 -7.15
C GLU A 37 13.70 5.78 -6.82
N ARG A 38 13.56 4.73 -6.00
CA ARG A 38 14.60 3.72 -5.79
C ARG A 38 13.96 2.35 -5.63
N LYS A 39 14.75 1.31 -5.86
CA LYS A 39 14.34 -0.07 -5.58
C LYS A 39 14.94 -0.58 -4.28
N ALA A 40 14.26 -1.52 -3.65
CA ALA A 40 14.79 -2.26 -2.50
C ALA A 40 14.53 -3.77 -2.67
N PRO A 41 15.31 -4.62 -1.98
CA PRO A 41 15.16 -6.07 -2.08
C PRO A 41 13.73 -6.55 -1.76
N PRO A 42 13.31 -7.72 -2.26
CA PRO A 42 11.99 -8.30 -1.99
C PRO A 42 11.68 -8.40 -0.49
N HIS A 43 10.41 -8.18 -0.14
CA HIS A 43 9.96 -8.29 1.24
C HIS A 43 9.49 -9.71 1.54
N MET A 44 10.39 -10.56 2.06
CA MET A 44 10.17 -12.02 2.20
C MET A 44 8.84 -12.46 2.82
N MET A 45 8.29 -11.66 3.73
CA MET A 45 6.97 -11.91 4.34
C MET A 45 5.82 -11.88 3.32
N TYR A 46 5.86 -10.98 2.34
CA TYR A 46 4.79 -10.72 1.37
C TYR A 46 5.11 -11.31 -0.02
N ASP A 47 6.36 -11.21 -0.45
CA ASP A 47 6.85 -11.72 -1.72
C ASP A 47 8.38 -11.86 -1.73
N ILE A 48 8.88 -12.97 -2.29
CA ILE A 48 10.32 -13.27 -2.38
C ILE A 48 10.93 -13.00 -3.76
N GLU A 49 10.10 -12.76 -4.78
CA GLU A 49 10.52 -12.65 -6.18
C GLU A 49 10.59 -11.18 -6.66
N HIS A 50 9.67 -10.35 -6.19
CA HIS A 50 9.46 -8.98 -6.67
C HIS A 50 10.14 -7.96 -5.76
N GLU A 51 10.95 -7.11 -6.37
CA GLU A 51 11.57 -5.96 -5.71
C GLU A 51 10.51 -4.99 -5.17
N GLN A 52 10.86 -4.29 -4.10
CA GLN A 52 10.08 -3.17 -3.60
C GLN A 52 10.38 -1.94 -4.43
N ILE A 53 9.35 -1.15 -4.73
CA ILE A 53 9.50 0.18 -5.35
C ILE A 53 9.31 1.21 -4.25
N ILE A 54 10.28 2.10 -4.07
CA ILE A 54 10.21 3.17 -3.07
C ILE A 54 10.18 4.51 -3.80
N LEU A 55 9.13 5.29 -3.55
CA LEU A 55 9.00 6.67 -3.96
C LEU A 55 9.11 7.56 -2.73
N ALA A 56 10.09 8.46 -2.70
CA ALA A 56 10.37 9.30 -1.54
C ALA A 56 10.42 10.77 -1.92
N SER A 57 9.63 11.58 -1.22
CA SER A 57 9.74 13.03 -1.11
C SER A 57 10.32 13.40 0.26
N ASP A 58 10.45 14.70 0.55
CA ASP A 58 10.96 15.18 1.83
C ASP A 58 10.02 14.85 3.02
N GLY A 59 8.71 14.80 2.77
CA GLY A 59 7.69 14.58 3.81
C GLY A 59 7.09 13.17 3.85
N VAL A 60 7.19 12.40 2.76
CA VAL A 60 6.56 11.08 2.60
C VAL A 60 7.49 10.09 1.86
N GLU A 61 7.63 8.88 2.42
CA GLU A 61 8.26 7.74 1.75
C GLU A 61 7.24 6.62 1.56
N CYS A 62 6.84 6.36 0.32
CA CYS A 62 5.94 5.29 -0.08
C CYS A 62 6.73 4.08 -0.55
N SER A 63 6.62 2.96 0.17
CA SER A 63 7.12 1.65 -0.25
C SER A 63 5.98 0.82 -0.83
N LEU A 64 6.14 0.37 -2.07
CA LEU A 64 5.20 -0.47 -2.81
C LEU A 64 5.70 -1.90 -2.80
N ILE A 65 5.01 -2.76 -2.09
CA ILE A 65 5.40 -4.15 -1.86
C ILE A 65 4.40 -5.04 -2.59
N TYR A 66 4.86 -5.86 -3.52
CA TYR A 66 4.01 -6.87 -4.16
C TYR A 66 3.62 -7.90 -3.11
N VAL A 67 2.35 -8.32 -3.15
CA VAL A 67 1.81 -9.31 -2.24
C VAL A 67 1.27 -10.44 -3.09
N SER A 68 2.12 -11.44 -3.34
CA SER A 68 1.69 -12.71 -3.94
C SER A 68 0.94 -13.57 -2.94
N ASN A 69 1.31 -13.48 -1.66
CA ASN A 69 0.69 -14.21 -0.56
C ASN A 69 0.72 -13.36 0.72
N ASP A 70 -0.40 -12.74 1.09
CA ASP A 70 -0.48 -12.00 2.35
C ASP A 70 -0.33 -12.94 3.57
N PRO A 71 0.31 -12.55 4.69
CA PRO A 71 0.48 -13.39 5.87
C PRO A 71 -0.82 -13.94 6.45
N PHE A 72 -1.92 -13.18 6.44
CA PHE A 72 -3.22 -13.70 6.85
C PHE A 72 -3.69 -14.74 5.84
N THR A 73 -3.59 -14.45 4.54
CA THR A 73 -3.94 -15.42 3.49
C THR A 73 -3.09 -16.69 3.58
N ARG A 74 -1.79 -16.64 3.90
CA ARG A 74 -0.92 -17.82 4.14
C ARG A 74 -1.39 -18.66 5.33
N LEU A 75 -1.70 -18.00 6.46
CA LEU A 75 -2.19 -18.67 7.66
C LEU A 75 -3.44 -19.49 7.32
N PHE A 76 -4.38 -18.91 6.58
CA PHE A 76 -5.64 -19.58 6.25
C PHE A 76 -5.55 -20.53 5.05
N GLN A 77 -4.68 -20.28 4.07
CA GLN A 77 -4.39 -21.22 2.98
C GLN A 77 -3.80 -22.54 3.52
N SER A 78 -2.96 -22.47 4.57
CA SER A 78 -2.42 -23.67 5.23
C SER A 78 -3.50 -24.53 5.89
N ILE A 79 -4.60 -23.91 6.33
CA ILE A 79 -5.75 -24.57 6.96
C ILE A 79 -6.72 -25.12 5.89
N LEU A 80 -6.85 -24.43 4.75
CA LEU A 80 -7.88 -24.70 3.75
C LEU A 80 -7.37 -25.47 2.51
N GLY A 81 -6.07 -25.74 2.39
CA GLY A 81 -5.52 -26.67 1.39
C GLY A 81 -5.58 -26.23 -0.07
N THR A 82 -5.79 -24.94 -0.35
CA THR A 82 -5.93 -24.42 -1.72
C THR A 82 -4.64 -23.74 -2.20
N SER A 83 -3.85 -24.41 -3.05
CA SER A 83 -2.67 -23.83 -3.70
C SER A 83 -2.92 -23.58 -5.19
N THR A 84 -3.26 -22.36 -5.58
CA THR A 84 -3.20 -21.95 -7.00
C THR A 84 -2.46 -20.63 -7.14
N ARG A 85 -1.33 -20.67 -7.88
CA ARG A 85 -0.49 -19.51 -8.19
C ARG A 85 -1.22 -18.56 -9.09
N THR A 86 -1.40 -17.33 -8.65
CA THR A 86 -2.12 -16.36 -9.43
C THR A 86 -1.90 -14.92 -8.91
N GLY A 87 -1.98 -13.90 -9.79
CA GLY A 87 -1.55 -12.50 -9.56
C GLY A 87 -1.91 -11.82 -8.22
N GLY A 88 -0.99 -11.00 -7.72
CA GLY A 88 -0.99 -10.35 -6.41
C GLY A 88 -1.57 -8.93 -6.38
N ILE A 89 -1.68 -8.40 -5.16
CA ILE A 89 -2.07 -7.02 -4.85
C ILE A 89 -0.83 -6.25 -4.38
N THR A 90 -0.94 -4.93 -4.18
CA THR A 90 0.18 -4.12 -3.69
C THR A 90 -0.09 -3.63 -2.28
N LEU A 91 0.80 -3.88 -1.34
CA LEU A 91 0.82 -3.18 -0.07
C LEU A 91 1.52 -1.84 -0.25
N VAL A 92 0.79 -0.76 0.04
CA VAL A 92 1.33 0.61 0.10
C VAL A 92 1.68 0.89 1.56
N SER A 93 2.98 0.95 1.86
CA SER A 93 3.52 1.32 3.16
C SER A 93 4.14 2.71 3.09
N ALA A 94 3.42 3.72 3.55
CA ALA A 94 3.86 5.10 3.59
C ALA A 94 4.38 5.48 4.99
N LYS A 95 5.65 5.87 5.09
CA LYS A 95 6.17 6.62 6.24
C LYS A 95 5.99 8.10 5.97
N TYR A 96 5.53 8.85 6.96
CA TYR A 96 5.28 10.27 6.77
C TYR A 96 5.58 11.08 8.03
N GLN A 97 6.01 12.32 7.79
CA GLN A 97 6.04 13.39 8.79
C GLN A 97 4.94 14.41 8.50
N ASN A 98 4.74 14.71 7.21
CA ASN A 98 3.71 15.61 6.73
C ASN A 98 2.42 14.84 6.42
N ARG A 99 1.38 15.05 7.24
CA ARG A 99 0.08 14.40 7.05
C ARG A 99 -0.69 14.95 5.85
N CYS A 100 -0.56 16.24 5.56
CA CYS A 100 -1.22 16.88 4.42
C CYS A 100 -0.70 16.27 3.12
N GLU A 101 0.62 16.17 2.99
CA GLU A 101 1.25 15.53 1.83
C GLU A 101 0.86 14.06 1.67
N LEU A 102 0.77 13.30 2.77
CA LEU A 102 0.23 11.93 2.72
C LEU A 102 -1.22 11.91 2.21
N GLN A 103 -2.08 12.79 2.70
CA GLN A 103 -3.47 12.89 2.25
C GLN A 103 -3.55 13.21 0.77
N THR A 104 -2.75 14.15 0.30
CA THR A 104 -2.65 14.52 -1.11
C THR A 104 -2.20 13.33 -1.95
N VAL A 105 -1.06 12.70 -1.64
CA VAL A 105 -0.56 11.56 -2.43
C VAL A 105 -1.58 10.41 -2.47
N MET A 106 -2.24 10.14 -1.35
CA MET A 106 -3.21 9.05 -1.28
C MET A 106 -4.57 9.39 -1.92
N SER A 107 -4.91 10.67 -2.14
CA SER A 107 -6.18 11.06 -2.79
C SER A 107 -6.21 10.70 -4.27
N TYR A 108 -5.05 10.65 -4.91
CA TYR A 108 -4.86 10.18 -6.29
C TYR A 108 -4.99 8.66 -6.42
N ILE A 109 -4.98 7.92 -5.31
CA ILE A 109 -5.30 6.49 -5.29
C ILE A 109 -6.82 6.37 -5.11
N HIS A 110 -7.52 6.22 -6.24
CA HIS A 110 -8.99 6.18 -6.29
C HIS A 110 -9.60 5.19 -5.28
N GLU A 111 -10.78 5.49 -4.73
CA GLU A 111 -11.37 4.66 -3.67
C GLU A 111 -11.62 3.20 -4.10
N ASP A 112 -11.82 2.99 -5.40
CA ASP A 112 -12.00 1.66 -5.98
C ASP A 112 -10.73 0.81 -5.98
N VAL A 113 -9.55 1.43 -5.91
CA VAL A 113 -8.27 0.73 -5.74
C VAL A 113 -8.24 -0.05 -4.41
N TRP A 114 -8.98 0.42 -3.41
CA TRP A 114 -9.08 -0.27 -2.11
C TRP A 114 -10.06 -1.45 -2.13
N ARG A 115 -10.82 -1.66 -3.23
CA ARG A 115 -11.76 -2.77 -3.39
C ARG A 115 -11.01 -4.05 -3.78
N ILE A 116 -10.57 -4.79 -2.78
CA ILE A 116 -9.81 -6.04 -2.97
C ILE A 116 -10.74 -7.22 -3.29
N ARG A 117 -12.07 -7.08 -3.13
CA ARG A 117 -13.07 -8.15 -3.32
C ARG A 117 -13.07 -8.82 -4.70
N GLN A 118 -12.54 -8.15 -5.73
CA GLN A 118 -12.44 -8.72 -7.07
C GLN A 118 -11.31 -9.77 -7.17
N HIS A 119 -10.40 -9.80 -6.18
CA HIS A 119 -9.36 -10.82 -6.09
C HIS A 119 -9.86 -11.99 -5.27
N HIS A 120 -10.46 -12.98 -5.95
CA HIS A 120 -11.06 -14.20 -5.37
C HIS A 120 -10.14 -15.02 -4.43
N ARG A 121 -8.85 -14.67 -4.30
CA ARG A 121 -7.82 -15.37 -3.51
C ARG A 121 -7.64 -14.81 -2.12
N PHE A 122 -7.99 -13.54 -1.92
CA PHE A 122 -8.04 -12.97 -0.59
C PHE A 122 -9.37 -13.41 0.00
N GLN A 123 -9.39 -14.60 0.62
CA GLN A 123 -10.59 -15.13 1.30
C GLN A 123 -11.13 -14.14 2.35
N PHE A 124 -10.26 -13.25 2.84
CA PHE A 124 -10.56 -12.11 3.72
C PHE A 124 -10.47 -10.76 3.01
N ALA A 125 -10.63 -10.70 1.69
CA ALA A 125 -10.65 -9.46 0.91
C ALA A 125 -11.63 -8.44 1.51
N LEU A 126 -12.77 -8.93 2.01
CA LEU A 126 -13.75 -8.13 2.72
C LEU A 126 -13.15 -7.50 3.99
N LEU A 127 -12.41 -8.26 4.80
CA LEU A 127 -11.78 -7.75 6.02
C LEU A 127 -10.67 -6.76 5.69
N LEU A 128 -9.80 -7.06 4.71
CA LEU A 128 -8.75 -6.15 4.25
C LEU A 128 -9.36 -4.84 3.71
N GLU A 129 -10.43 -4.93 2.92
CA GLU A 129 -11.17 -3.77 2.43
C GLU A 129 -11.80 -2.97 3.58
N LEU A 130 -12.40 -3.62 4.58
CA LEU A 130 -12.96 -2.94 5.75
C LEU A 130 -11.89 -2.24 6.58
N LEU A 131 -10.74 -2.88 6.78
CA LEU A 131 -9.57 -2.28 7.45
C LEU A 131 -9.05 -1.08 6.67
N ASN A 132 -8.89 -1.20 5.35
CA ASN A 132 -8.50 -0.10 4.48
C ASN A 132 -9.50 1.06 4.56
N LYS A 133 -10.80 0.78 4.44
CA LYS A 133 -11.87 1.79 4.56
C LYS A 133 -11.81 2.52 5.90
N GLN A 134 -11.57 1.83 7.01
CA GLN A 134 -11.41 2.48 8.31
C GLN A 134 -10.15 3.34 8.37
N LYS A 135 -9.02 2.86 7.86
CA LYS A 135 -7.76 3.62 7.81
C LYS A 135 -7.92 4.89 6.95
N TRP A 136 -8.60 4.79 5.81
CA TRP A 136 -8.91 5.91 4.92
C TRP A 136 -9.80 6.96 5.60
N LYS A 137 -10.91 6.53 6.23
CA LYS A 137 -11.78 7.43 7.01
C LYS A 137 -11.02 8.16 8.12
N ARG A 138 -10.10 7.48 8.81
CA ARG A 138 -9.24 8.12 9.83
C ARG A 138 -8.27 9.12 9.22
N LEU A 139 -7.78 8.85 8.01
CA LEU A 139 -6.93 9.79 7.28
C LEU A 139 -7.72 11.06 6.94
N GLN A 140 -8.92 10.93 6.37
CA GLN A 140 -9.80 12.06 6.01
C GLN A 140 -10.29 12.87 7.22
N ARG A 141 -10.67 12.21 8.32
CA ARG A 141 -11.23 12.89 9.52
C ARG A 141 -10.23 13.74 10.29
N GLY A 142 -8.93 13.48 10.16
CA GLY A 142 -7.90 14.26 10.86
C GLY A 142 -7.54 15.59 10.17
N GLY A 143 -8.51 16.24 9.52
CA GLY A 143 -8.39 17.55 8.86
C GLY A 143 -9.04 18.70 9.65
N SER A 144 -9.15 18.56 10.97
CA SER A 144 -9.78 19.57 11.84
C SER A 144 -9.09 19.60 13.21
N SER A 145 -7.84 20.03 13.24
CA SER A 145 -7.14 20.44 14.46
C SER A 145 -5.79 21.01 14.09
#